data_AF-A0A918PPN0-F1
#
_entry.id   AF-A0A918PPN0-F1
#
_cell.length_a   1.000
_cell.length_b   1.000
_cell.length_c   1.000
_cell.angle_alpha   90.00
_cell.angle_beta   90.00
_cell.angle_gamma   90.00
#
_symmetry.space_group_name_H-M   'P 1'
#
loop_
_entity.id
_entity.type
_entity.pdbx_description
1 polymer ?
#
loop_
_entity_poly.entity_id
_entity_poly.type
_entity_poly.pdbx_seq_one_letter_code
_entity_poly.pdbx_strand_id
1 'polypeptide(L)'
;MDGPLLVPKIGVVPAQNAFSGNVGDQIDMLINIYTESGNGKFNSLKAIKKIGDEVVEETDLIKHDPKGHSTPFETGYVYDFNEHDINSPVTIRFVMEAVEKTESGGSVSTQSFKEITIETLP
;
A
#
# COMPACT_ATOMS: atom_id res chain seq x y z
N MET A 1 10.01 20.43 22.06
CA MET A 1 9.18 20.73 20.88
C MET A 1 9.08 19.40 20.19
N ASP A 2 7.90 18.79 20.11
CA ASP A 2 7.77 17.53 19.38
C ASP A 2 8.20 17.76 17.93
N GLY A 3 9.14 16.94 17.44
CA GLY A 3 9.63 17.01 16.06
C GLY A 3 8.51 16.80 15.03
N PRO A 4 8.78 17.04 13.74
CA PRO A 4 7.77 16.85 12.70
C PRO A 4 7.30 15.39 12.69
N LEU A 5 5.97 15.21 12.80
CA LEU A 5 5.30 13.91 12.72
C LEU A 5 5.71 13.16 11.44
N LEU A 6 5.93 11.85 11.58
CA LEU A 6 6.14 10.96 10.46
C LEU A 6 4.91 10.95 9.54
N VAL A 7 5.10 11.38 8.29
CA VAL A 7 4.10 11.24 7.21
C VAL A 7 4.70 10.35 6.12
N PRO A 8 4.58 9.02 6.25
CA PRO A 8 5.10 8.11 5.26
C PRO A 8 4.15 8.08 4.06
N LYS A 9 4.69 8.06 2.85
CA LYS A 9 3.96 8.08 1.59
C LYS A 9 4.15 6.78 0.84
N ILE A 10 3.10 6.37 0.15
CA ILE A 10 3.09 5.20 -0.73
C ILE A 10 3.10 5.70 -2.17
N GLY A 11 4.18 5.40 -2.89
CA GLY A 11 4.27 5.49 -4.33
C GLY A 11 4.04 4.12 -4.98
N VAL A 12 3.54 4.13 -6.22
CA VAL A 12 3.40 2.93 -7.05
C VAL A 12 4.06 3.22 -8.40
N VAL A 13 4.82 2.27 -8.91
CA VAL A 13 5.43 2.30 -10.25
C VAL A 13 4.91 1.08 -11.03
N PRO A 14 4.33 1.26 -12.23
CA PRO A 14 4.14 2.52 -12.95
C PRO A 14 3.25 3.53 -12.21
N ALA A 15 3.59 4.82 -12.31
CA ALA A 15 2.87 5.88 -11.62
C ALA A 15 1.52 6.16 -12.30
N GLN A 16 0.53 5.34 -11.97
CA GLN A 16 -0.83 5.44 -12.50
C GLN A 16 -1.82 5.24 -11.35
N ASN A 17 -3.04 5.75 -11.52
CA ASN A 17 -4.14 5.49 -10.59
C ASN A 17 -5.09 4.41 -11.11
N ALA A 18 -4.89 3.97 -12.35
CA ALA A 18 -5.70 2.94 -12.98
C ALA A 18 -4.84 2.09 -13.93
N PHE A 19 -5.16 0.81 -14.04
CA PHE A 19 -4.59 -0.10 -15.03
C PHE A 19 -5.71 -0.90 -15.69
N SER A 20 -5.49 -1.27 -16.96
CA SER A 20 -6.35 -2.18 -17.69
C SER A 20 -5.55 -3.27 -18.40
N GLY A 21 -6.15 -4.45 -18.53
CA GLY A 21 -5.53 -5.64 -19.10
C GLY A 21 -6.58 -6.68 -19.45
N ASN A 22 -6.25 -7.60 -20.35
CA ASN A 22 -7.11 -8.72 -20.70
C ASN A 22 -6.95 -9.84 -19.67
N VAL A 23 -7.92 -10.76 -19.62
CA VAL A 23 -7.77 -11.99 -18.83
C VAL A 23 -6.47 -12.72 -19.19
N GLY A 24 -5.71 -13.09 -18.17
CA GLY A 24 -4.42 -13.76 -18.30
C GLY A 24 -3.23 -12.81 -18.43
N ASP A 25 -3.46 -11.50 -18.58
CA ASP A 25 -2.41 -10.51 -18.41
C ASP A 25 -2.00 -10.41 -16.93
N GLN A 26 -0.80 -9.90 -16.70
CA GLN A 26 -0.24 -9.63 -15.38
C GLN A 26 0.32 -8.21 -15.35
N ILE A 27 0.16 -7.54 -14.21
CA ILE A 27 0.88 -6.30 -13.93
C ILE A 27 1.72 -6.41 -12.66
N ASP A 28 2.99 -6.06 -12.82
CA ASP A 28 3.93 -5.92 -11.72
C ASP A 28 3.94 -4.46 -11.25
N MET A 29 3.49 -4.24 -10.01
CA MET A 29 3.54 -2.95 -9.35
C MET A 29 4.69 -2.93 -8.34
N LEU A 30 5.63 -2.00 -8.52
CA LEU A 30 6.62 -1.70 -7.51
C LEU A 30 6.05 -0.65 -6.54
N ILE A 31 6.04 -0.98 -5.26
CA ILE A 31 5.53 -0.15 -4.17
C ILE A 31 6.70 0.48 -3.45
N ASN A 32 6.76 1.82 -3.47
CA ASN A 32 7.83 2.59 -2.87
C ASN A 32 7.29 3.32 -1.63
N ILE A 33 7.85 3.03 -0.47
CA ILE A 33 7.57 3.74 0.78
C ILE A 33 8.69 4.74 1.04
N TYR A 34 8.33 6.00 1.23
CA TYR A 34 9.27 7.07 1.55
C TYR A 34 8.66 8.05 2.56
N THR A 35 9.49 8.84 3.23
CA THR A 35 9.06 9.84 4.20
C THR A 35 9.53 11.21 3.74
N GLU A 36 8.65 12.21 3.78
CA GLU A 36 9.03 13.60 3.44
C GLU A 36 9.72 14.30 4.61
N SER A 37 9.39 13.90 5.84
CA SER A 37 9.97 14.41 7.07
C SER A 37 9.85 13.38 8.19
N GLY A 38 10.70 13.52 9.22
CA GLY A 38 10.68 12.69 10.42
C GLY A 38 11.58 11.45 10.31
N ASN A 39 12.06 10.97 11.46
CA ASN A 39 12.86 9.75 11.59
C ASN A 39 11.97 8.62 12.11
N GLY A 40 11.02 8.18 11.28
CA GLY A 40 10.07 7.16 11.68
C GLY A 40 10.32 5.81 11.02
N LYS A 41 9.63 4.81 11.54
CA LYS A 41 9.61 3.47 10.97
C LYS A 41 8.19 3.08 10.67
N PHE A 42 7.98 2.40 9.56
CA PHE A 42 6.69 1.76 9.28
C PHE A 42 6.74 0.32 9.75
N ASN A 43 5.62 -0.23 10.22
CA ASN A 43 5.58 -1.57 10.82
C ASN A 43 4.82 -2.57 9.95
N SER A 44 3.88 -2.13 9.12
CA SER A 44 3.10 -3.01 8.25
C SER A 44 2.78 -2.35 6.92
N LEU A 45 2.61 -3.19 5.91
CA LEU A 45 2.06 -2.82 4.61
C LEU A 45 1.20 -3.99 4.12
N LYS A 46 -0.03 -3.70 3.75
CA LYS A 46 -0.93 -4.67 3.12
C LYS A 46 -1.57 -4.12 1.86
N ALA A 47 -1.84 -5.00 0.91
CA ALA A 47 -2.70 -4.74 -0.24
C ALA A 47 -4.08 -5.32 0.05
N ILE A 48 -5.13 -4.54 -0.16
CA ILE A 48 -6.52 -4.96 0.01
C ILE A 48 -7.18 -4.90 -1.37
N LYS A 49 -7.58 -6.05 -1.90
CA LYS A 49 -8.39 -6.12 -3.12
C LYS A 49 -9.85 -5.95 -2.76
N LYS A 50 -10.51 -5.04 -3.45
CA LYS A 50 -11.96 -4.80 -3.33
C LYS A 50 -12.64 -4.96 -4.68
N ILE A 51 -13.86 -5.50 -4.66
CA ILE A 51 -14.78 -5.49 -5.79
C ILE A 51 -15.99 -4.65 -5.37
N GLY A 52 -16.14 -3.47 -5.97
CA GLY A 52 -17.04 -2.45 -5.42
C GLY A 52 -16.61 -2.07 -3.99
N ASP A 53 -17.52 -2.23 -3.02
CA ASP A 53 -17.24 -1.94 -1.59
C ASP A 53 -16.80 -3.17 -0.79
N GLU A 54 -16.86 -4.37 -1.37
CA GLU A 54 -16.55 -5.63 -0.68
C GLU A 54 -15.04 -5.91 -0.71
N VAL A 55 -14.47 -6.26 0.45
CA VAL A 55 -13.09 -6.76 0.54
C VAL A 55 -13.10 -8.24 0.18
N VAL A 56 -12.40 -8.59 -0.90
CA VAL A 56 -12.34 -9.97 -1.41
C VAL A 56 -11.01 -10.65 -1.11
N GLU A 57 -9.94 -9.87 -0.91
CA GLU A 57 -8.62 -10.39 -0.59
C GLU A 57 -7.80 -9.38 0.22
N GLU A 58 -7.03 -9.86 1.19
CA GLU A 58 -5.98 -9.09 1.88
C GLU A 58 -4.64 -9.82 1.76
N THR A 59 -3.63 -9.11 1.28
CA THR A 59 -2.26 -9.61 1.11
C THR A 59 -1.31 -8.80 1.98
N ASP A 60 -0.73 -9.43 3.00
CA ASP A 60 0.35 -8.82 3.78
C ASP A 60 1.63 -8.78 2.95
N LEU A 61 2.03 -7.58 2.50
CA LEU A 61 3.31 -7.37 1.83
C LEU A 61 4.45 -7.29 2.85
N ILE A 62 4.14 -6.74 4.03
CA ILE A 62 5.05 -6.61 5.17
C ILE A 62 4.22 -6.89 6.43
N LYS A 63 4.48 -8.04 7.05
CA LYS A 63 3.85 -8.42 8.32
C LYS A 63 4.37 -7.53 9.43
N HIS A 64 3.48 -7.19 10.37
CA HIS A 64 3.77 -6.31 11.50
C HIS A 64 5.15 -6.58 12.15
N ASP A 65 6.14 -5.75 11.83
CA ASP A 65 7.47 -5.80 12.43
C ASP A 65 7.53 -4.82 13.60
N PRO A 66 7.63 -5.31 14.86
CA PRO A 66 7.74 -4.44 16.03
C PRO A 66 9.01 -3.61 16.04
N LYS A 67 10.06 -4.00 15.30
CA LYS A 67 11.28 -3.20 15.15
C LYS A 67 11.12 -2.09 14.12
N GLY A 68 10.12 -2.20 13.25
CA GLY A 68 9.82 -1.31 12.15
C GLY A 68 10.90 -1.30 11.07
N HIS A 69 10.49 -0.93 9.87
CA HIS A 69 11.33 -0.75 8.70
C HIS A 69 11.67 0.73 8.50
N SER A 70 12.91 1.00 8.10
CA SER A 70 13.35 2.34 7.71
C SER A 70 12.92 2.66 6.28
N THR A 71 12.72 3.95 6.00
CA THR A 71 12.52 4.48 4.64
C THR A 71 13.84 4.99 4.05
N PRO A 72 14.01 4.98 2.71
CA PRO A 72 13.10 4.42 1.72
C PRO A 72 13.05 2.88 1.76
N PHE A 73 11.92 2.31 1.37
CA PHE A 73 11.71 0.87 1.28
C PHE A 73 10.93 0.55 0.01
N GLU A 74 11.24 -0.59 -0.62
CA GLU A 74 10.60 -1.03 -1.86
C GLU A 74 10.14 -2.49 -1.74
N THR A 75 8.96 -2.78 -2.28
CA THR A 75 8.45 -4.15 -2.40
C THR A 75 7.57 -4.28 -3.65
N GLY A 76 7.31 -5.50 -4.10
CA GLY A 76 6.45 -5.77 -5.25
C GLY A 76 5.05 -6.20 -4.83
N TYR A 77 4.07 -5.87 -5.67
CA TYR A 77 2.76 -6.49 -5.69
C TYR A 77 2.41 -6.85 -7.12
N VAL A 78 2.00 -8.09 -7.34
CA VAL A 78 1.59 -8.60 -8.64
C VAL A 78 0.07 -8.70 -8.66
N TYR A 79 -0.54 -8.21 -9.73
CA TYR A 79 -1.96 -8.40 -9.97
C TYR A 79 -2.17 -9.21 -11.26
N ASP A 80 -2.90 -10.31 -11.12
CA ASP A 80 -3.30 -11.17 -12.23
C ASP A 80 -4.73 -10.83 -12.66
N PHE A 81 -4.87 -10.40 -13.91
CA PHE A 81 -6.17 -10.10 -14.50
C PHE A 81 -6.92 -11.41 -14.73
N ASN A 82 -7.99 -11.64 -13.98
CA ASN A 82 -8.73 -12.90 -13.98
C ASN A 82 -10.20 -12.72 -14.37
N GLU A 83 -10.84 -13.79 -14.83
CA GLU A 83 -12.22 -13.78 -15.34
C GLU A 83 -13.25 -13.30 -14.32
N HIS A 84 -12.99 -13.49 -13.03
CA HIS A 84 -13.92 -13.07 -11.97
C HIS A 84 -13.98 -11.55 -11.80
N ASP A 85 -12.96 -10.84 -12.27
CA ASP A 85 -12.85 -9.39 -12.16
C ASP A 85 -13.45 -8.66 -13.38
N ILE A 86 -13.85 -9.38 -14.44
CA ILE A 86 -14.43 -8.78 -15.64
C ILE A 86 -15.70 -7.99 -15.27
N ASN A 87 -15.85 -6.79 -15.85
CA ASN A 87 -16.98 -5.88 -15.65
C ASN A 87 -17.21 -5.43 -14.19
N SER A 88 -16.27 -5.73 -13.31
CA SER A 88 -16.35 -5.41 -11.89
C SER A 88 -15.33 -4.33 -11.55
N PRO A 89 -15.71 -3.24 -10.86
CA PRO A 89 -14.74 -2.22 -10.48
C PRO A 89 -13.83 -2.77 -9.39
N VAL A 90 -12.61 -3.19 -9.77
CA VAL A 90 -11.61 -3.66 -8.82
C VAL A 90 -10.82 -2.46 -8.30
N THR A 91 -10.61 -2.42 -6.98
CA THR A 91 -9.71 -1.47 -6.34
C THR A 91 -8.68 -2.21 -5.51
N ILE A 92 -7.40 -1.93 -5.75
CA ILE A 92 -6.30 -2.34 -4.87
C ILE A 92 -5.97 -1.16 -3.97
N ARG A 93 -6.18 -1.33 -2.67
CA ARG A 93 -5.82 -0.35 -1.65
C ARG A 93 -4.59 -0.83 -0.88
N PHE A 94 -3.47 -0.17 -1.08
CA PHE A 94 -2.30 -0.32 -0.23
C PHE A 94 -2.52 0.47 1.06
N VAL A 95 -2.41 -0.18 2.20
CA VAL A 95 -2.53 0.42 3.53
C VAL A 95 -1.25 0.15 4.28
N MET A 96 -0.63 1.23 4.74
CA MET A 96 0.57 1.19 5.56
C MET A 96 0.26 1.78 6.92
N GLU A 97 0.80 1.15 7.94
CA GLU A 97 0.83 1.69 9.29
C GLU A 97 2.26 2.04 9.67
N ALA A 98 2.41 3.15 10.38
CA ALA A 98 3.69 3.58 10.89
C ALA A 98 3.56 4.05 12.33
N VAL A 99 4.58 3.75 13.12
CA VAL A 99 4.59 4.07 14.55
C VAL A 99 5.84 4.90 14.84
N GLU A 100 5.61 6.07 15.41
CA GLU A 100 6.66 6.97 15.87
C GLU A 100 6.64 7.02 17.40
N LYS A 101 7.83 6.91 18.01
CA LYS A 101 7.98 7.14 19.46
C LYS A 101 8.16 8.64 19.70
N THR A 102 7.35 9.20 20.58
CA THR A 102 7.46 10.61 20.97
C THR A 102 8.60 10.82 21.97
N GLU A 103 9.10 12.05 22.08
CA GLU A 103 10.13 12.41 23.07
C GLU A 103 9.65 12.15 24.52
N SER A 104 8.34 12.20 24.75
CA SER A 104 7.69 11.88 26.03
C SER A 104 7.58 10.38 26.34
N GLY A 105 8.06 9.50 25.45
CA GLY A 105 7.98 8.04 25.60
C GLY A 105 6.63 7.44 25.18
N GLY A 106 5.74 8.24 24.62
CA GLY A 106 4.50 7.79 23.99
C GLY A 106 4.73 7.20 22.60
N SER A 107 3.67 6.71 21.96
CA SER A 107 3.71 6.24 20.58
C SER A 107 2.53 6.81 19.81
N VAL A 108 2.80 7.34 18.62
CA VAL A 108 1.79 7.82 17.68
C VAL A 108 1.75 6.84 16.51
N SER A 109 0.55 6.37 16.18
CA SER A 109 0.31 5.56 14.98
C SER A 109 -0.28 6.43 13.89
N THR A 110 0.33 6.40 12.72
CA THR A 110 -0.13 7.08 11.51
C THR A 110 -0.41 6.03 10.45
N GLN A 111 -1.58 6.13 9.82
CA GLN A 111 -1.91 5.31 8.65
C GLN A 111 -1.83 6.15 7.37
N SER A 112 -1.37 5.54 6.30
CA SER A 112 -1.40 6.13 4.96
C SER A 112 -1.83 5.08 3.96
N PHE A 113 -2.48 5.51 2.88
CA PHE A 113 -2.98 4.60 1.87
C PHE A 113 -2.83 5.15 0.46
N LYS A 114 -2.80 4.23 -0.50
CA LYS A 114 -2.84 4.51 -1.94
C LYS A 114 -3.81 3.54 -2.59
N GLU A 115 -4.73 4.07 -3.39
CA GLU A 115 -5.69 3.27 -4.15
C GLU A 115 -5.32 3.27 -5.63
N ILE A 116 -5.49 2.10 -6.24
CA ILE A 116 -5.30 1.83 -7.66
C ILE A 116 -6.55 1.13 -8.16
N THR A 117 -7.15 1.63 -9.23
CA THR A 117 -8.28 0.99 -9.90
C THR A 117 -7.77 -0.01 -10.94
N ILE A 118 -8.40 -1.18 -11.05
CA ILE A 118 -8.10 -2.16 -12.08
C ILE A 118 -9.36 -2.44 -12.91
N GLU A 119 -9.19 -2.44 -14.23
CA GLU A 119 -10.23 -2.79 -15.20
C GLU A 119 -9.80 -4.03 -15.98
N THR A 120 -10.49 -5.15 -15.76
CA THR A 120 -10.25 -6.39 -16.51
C THR A 120 -11.15 -6.46 -17.74
N LEU A 121 -10.51 -6.57 -18.91
CA LEU A 121 -11.16 -6.73 -20.20
C LEU A 121 -11.38 -8.23 -20.50
N PRO A 122 -12.46 -8.58 -21.24
CA PRO A 122 -12.74 -9.96 -21.64
C PRO A 122 -11.65 -10.61 -22.50
#